data_AF-A0A090KWB7-F1
#
_entry.id   AF-A0A090KWB7-F1
#
_cell.length_a   1.000
_cell.length_b   1.000
_cell.length_c   1.000
_cell.angle_alpha   90.00
_cell.angle_beta   90.00
_cell.angle_gamma   90.00
#
_symmetry.space_group_name_H-M   'P 1'
#
loop_
_entity.id
_entity.type
_entity.pdbx_description
1 polymer ?
#
loop_
_entity_poly.entity_id
_entity_poly.type
_entity_poly.pdbx_seq_one_letter_code
_entity_poly.pdbx_strand_id
1 'polypeptide(L)'
;MSTKFIIATFLALVAVSMGCDQWPNGTDTQLHWYNCPDDGNIVFHTLQAVDASGKTEYPVKLKKPLYINANIDNNAGKISEIRLDIALYQWGGWQGCSWHEVPTFGLLANQDACKNGIPCPINPGKNQNLKIVMDFSGYDSIISLLKNDAPYQLMYKLTDKSTGKTSCTMVQARTYTNQ
;
A
#
# COMPACT_ATOMS: atom_id res chain seq x y z
N MET A 1 7.42 -45.83 45.45
CA MET A 1 8.32 -44.93 44.70
C MET A 1 7.73 -44.69 43.30
N SER A 2 6.74 -43.80 43.16
CA SER A 2 6.21 -43.36 41.84
C SER A 2 5.15 -42.27 42.03
N THR A 3 5.59 -41.04 42.32
CA THR A 3 4.67 -39.88 42.33
C THR A 3 5.39 -38.59 41.93
N LYS A 4 6.60 -38.67 41.36
CA LYS A 4 7.40 -37.49 40.98
C LYS A 4 7.57 -37.28 39.48
N PHE A 5 7.01 -38.16 38.64
CA PHE A 5 7.23 -38.10 37.18
C PHE A 5 6.05 -37.54 36.36
N ILE A 6 4.95 -37.12 36.99
CA ILE A 6 3.76 -36.65 36.25
C ILE A 6 3.73 -35.11 36.11
N ILE A 7 4.51 -34.36 36.88
CA ILE A 7 4.45 -32.88 36.87
C ILE A 7 5.37 -32.26 35.79
N ALA A 8 6.34 -32.99 35.25
CA ALA A 8 7.35 -32.43 34.36
C ALA A 8 6.93 -32.31 32.87
N THR A 9 5.77 -32.84 32.47
CA THR A 9 5.39 -32.91 31.05
C THR A 9 4.28 -31.94 30.64
N PHE A 10 3.71 -31.17 31.58
CA PHE A 10 2.60 -30.24 31.29
C PHE A 10 3.02 -28.76 31.19
N LEU A 11 4.31 -28.44 31.35
CA LEU A 11 4.84 -27.07 31.32
C LEU A 11 5.68 -26.74 30.07
N ALA A 12 5.70 -27.64 29.07
CA ALA A 12 6.47 -27.45 27.84
C ALA A 12 5.60 -27.18 26.59
N LEU A 13 4.33 -26.83 26.77
CA LEU A 13 3.41 -26.42 25.70
C LEU A 13 2.81 -25.04 25.99
N VAL A 14 3.63 -24.10 26.48
CA VAL A 14 3.44 -22.71 26.07
C VAL A 14 4.04 -22.61 24.68
N ALA A 15 3.36 -23.24 23.71
CA ALA A 15 3.52 -22.85 22.33
C ALA A 15 3.15 -21.37 22.34
N VAL A 16 4.16 -20.51 22.18
CA VAL A 16 3.92 -19.11 21.91
C VAL A 16 3.16 -19.11 20.59
N SER A 17 1.83 -19.09 20.67
CA SER A 17 1.00 -18.66 19.56
C SER A 17 1.31 -17.17 19.42
N MET A 18 2.46 -16.86 18.83
CA MET A 18 2.72 -15.54 18.28
C MET A 18 1.70 -15.41 17.16
N GLY A 19 0.47 -15.02 17.52
CA GLY A 19 -0.45 -14.47 16.56
C GLY A 19 0.30 -13.36 15.84
N CYS A 20 0.12 -13.28 14.52
CA CYS A 20 0.78 -12.24 13.74
C CYS A 20 0.53 -10.89 14.38
N ASP A 21 1.54 -10.01 14.38
CA ASP A 21 1.33 -8.61 14.70
C ASP A 21 0.15 -8.13 13.87
N GLN A 22 -0.94 -7.75 14.52
CA GLN A 22 -2.16 -7.38 13.82
C GLN A 22 -1.93 -6.18 12.90
N TRP A 23 -0.93 -5.36 13.22
CA TRP A 23 -0.62 -4.08 12.60
C TRP A 23 0.87 -4.02 12.26
N PRO A 24 1.32 -4.68 11.17
CA PRO A 24 2.70 -4.62 10.75
C PRO A 24 3.13 -3.16 10.57
N ASN A 25 4.36 -2.85 10.99
CA ASN A 25 4.99 -1.52 10.87
C ASN A 25 4.17 -0.35 11.47
N GLY A 26 3.35 -0.60 12.49
CA GLY A 26 2.57 0.45 13.18
C GLY A 26 1.40 0.99 12.34
N THR A 27 0.87 0.16 11.44
CA THR A 27 -0.27 0.53 10.58
C THR A 27 -1.58 0.76 11.33
N ASP A 28 -1.68 0.52 12.63
CA ASP A 28 -2.87 0.89 13.41
C ASP A 28 -3.08 2.40 13.52
N THR A 29 -1.99 3.17 13.50
CA THR A 29 -1.98 4.61 13.83
C THR A 29 -1.61 5.51 12.66
N GLN A 30 -0.81 5.02 11.71
CA GLN A 30 -0.31 5.85 10.60
C GLN A 30 0.03 5.04 9.35
N LEU A 31 0.18 5.75 8.23
CA LEU A 31 0.77 5.22 7.02
C LEU A 31 2.24 4.86 7.24
N HIS A 32 2.63 3.68 6.77
CA HIS A 32 4.03 3.31 6.61
C HIS A 32 4.35 3.17 5.13
N TRP A 33 5.50 3.66 4.67
CA TRP A 33 5.84 3.58 3.25
C TRP A 33 7.36 3.65 3.03
N TYR A 34 7.79 3.20 1.85
CA TYR A 34 9.19 3.26 1.41
C TYR A 34 9.27 3.18 -0.13
N ASN A 35 10.29 3.82 -0.71
CA ASN A 35 10.56 3.67 -2.15
C ASN A 35 11.05 2.25 -2.47
N CYS A 36 10.61 1.73 -3.61
CA CYS A 36 11.10 0.45 -4.13
C CYS A 36 12.55 0.61 -4.66
N PRO A 37 13.34 -0.47 -4.73
CA PRO A 37 14.67 -0.42 -5.37
C PRO A 37 14.51 -0.43 -6.90
N ASP A 38 14.26 0.72 -7.51
CA ASP A 38 14.13 0.86 -8.98
C ASP A 38 14.89 2.06 -9.56
N ASP A 39 14.67 2.37 -10.85
CA ASP A 39 15.42 3.39 -11.60
C ASP A 39 15.28 4.81 -11.00
N GLY A 40 14.27 5.07 -10.16
CA GLY A 40 14.23 6.25 -9.29
C GLY A 40 14.13 7.60 -10.00
N ASN A 41 13.59 7.65 -11.23
CA ASN A 41 13.33 8.92 -11.92
C ASN A 41 12.37 9.81 -11.11
N ILE A 42 11.29 9.23 -10.59
CA ILE A 42 10.43 9.85 -9.59
C ILE A 42 10.82 9.29 -8.22
N VAL A 43 11.18 10.17 -7.29
CA VAL A 43 11.52 9.79 -5.91
C VAL A 43 10.48 10.38 -4.98
N PHE A 44 9.83 9.56 -4.17
CA PHE A 44 8.88 10.02 -3.17
C PHE A 44 9.62 10.36 -1.86
N HIS A 45 9.34 11.52 -1.29
CA HIS A 45 9.91 12.01 -0.03
C HIS A 45 8.91 12.02 1.11
N THR A 46 7.63 12.27 0.80
CA THR A 46 6.54 12.18 1.77
C THR A 46 5.27 11.67 1.10
N LEU A 47 4.44 10.97 1.86
CA LEU A 47 3.09 10.55 1.48
C LEU A 47 2.16 10.81 2.67
N GLN A 48 1.09 11.57 2.44
CA GLN A 48 0.05 11.82 3.45
C GLN A 48 -1.34 11.61 2.84
N ALA A 49 -2.11 10.68 3.43
CA ALA A 49 -3.53 10.56 3.11
C ALA A 49 -4.32 11.74 3.68
N VAL A 50 -5.17 12.31 2.83
CA VAL A 50 -6.03 13.43 3.15
C VAL A 50 -7.43 13.19 2.59
N ASP A 51 -8.41 13.88 3.15
CA ASP A 51 -9.77 13.92 2.61
C ASP A 51 -9.90 14.93 1.46
N ALA A 52 -11.11 15.07 0.91
CA ALA A 52 -11.39 16.01 -0.17
C ALA A 52 -11.09 17.48 0.21
N SER A 53 -11.18 17.83 1.49
CA SER A 53 -10.87 19.17 2.02
C SER A 53 -9.37 19.38 2.27
N GLY A 54 -8.55 18.33 2.15
CA GLY A 54 -7.10 18.38 2.38
C GLY A 54 -6.69 18.16 3.83
N LYS A 55 -7.63 17.77 4.70
CA LYS A 55 -7.32 17.42 6.10
C LYS A 55 -6.79 15.99 6.15
N THR A 56 -5.79 15.73 7.00
CA THR A 56 -5.26 14.38 7.24
C THR A 56 -6.39 13.40 7.53
N GLU A 57 -6.43 12.30 6.77
CA GLU A 57 -7.41 11.24 6.92
C GLU A 57 -6.68 9.92 7.19
N TYR A 58 -7.00 9.31 8.33
CA TYR A 58 -6.57 7.97 8.69
C TYR A 58 -7.61 7.36 9.64
N PRO A 59 -7.92 6.05 9.54
CA PRO A 59 -7.50 5.08 8.51
C PRO A 59 -8.02 5.38 7.10
N VAL A 60 -7.47 4.70 6.09
CA VAL A 60 -7.88 4.84 4.69
C VAL A 60 -9.26 4.23 4.47
N LYS A 61 -10.12 4.88 3.69
CA LYS A 61 -11.49 4.42 3.37
C LYS A 61 -11.63 4.16 1.87
N LEU A 62 -11.99 2.93 1.47
CA LEU A 62 -12.03 2.56 0.04
C LEU A 62 -13.38 2.84 -0.65
N LYS A 63 -14.45 3.18 0.09
CA LYS A 63 -15.73 3.57 -0.54
C LYS A 63 -15.79 5.04 -0.94
N LYS A 64 -14.68 5.76 -0.80
CA LYS A 64 -14.51 7.16 -1.20
C LYS A 64 -13.19 7.31 -1.97
N PRO A 65 -13.07 8.33 -2.83
CA PRO A 65 -11.78 8.67 -3.42
C PRO A 65 -10.75 8.97 -2.32
N LEU A 66 -9.60 8.30 -2.43
CA LEU A 66 -8.44 8.52 -1.57
C LEU A 66 -7.56 9.61 -2.19
N TYR A 67 -7.25 10.64 -1.42
CA TYR A 67 -6.32 11.69 -1.84
C TYR A 67 -5.00 11.53 -1.11
N ILE A 68 -3.89 11.53 -1.86
CA ILE A 68 -2.54 11.50 -1.30
C ILE A 68 -1.82 12.78 -1.69
N ASN A 69 -1.39 13.55 -0.70
CA ASN A 69 -0.41 14.60 -0.90
C ASN A 69 0.97 13.96 -0.86
N ALA A 70 1.68 14.01 -1.98
CA ALA A 70 3.01 13.48 -2.14
C ALA A 70 4.01 14.61 -2.40
N ASN A 71 5.13 14.60 -1.68
CA ASN A 71 6.30 15.38 -2.07
C ASN A 71 7.24 14.47 -2.88
N ILE A 72 7.64 14.90 -4.08
CA ILE A 72 8.49 14.12 -4.96
C ILE A 72 9.63 14.94 -5.57
N ASP A 73 10.63 14.23 -6.06
CA ASP A 73 11.49 14.70 -7.12
C ASP A 73 11.11 14.04 -8.45
N ASN A 74 11.20 14.78 -9.55
CA ASN A 74 11.29 14.22 -10.89
C ASN A 74 12.68 14.56 -11.47
N ASN A 75 13.53 13.54 -11.50
CA ASN A 75 14.90 13.56 -12.01
C ASN A 75 14.99 13.30 -13.52
N ALA A 76 13.86 12.91 -14.14
CA ALA A 76 13.77 12.78 -15.59
C ALA A 76 13.47 14.14 -16.24
N GLY A 77 13.26 14.12 -17.56
CA GLY A 77 12.60 15.23 -18.25
C GLY A 77 11.11 15.32 -17.91
N LYS A 78 10.37 16.07 -18.74
CA LYS A 78 8.91 16.12 -18.66
C LYS A 78 8.32 14.73 -18.96
N ILE A 79 7.53 14.18 -18.04
CA ILE A 79 6.86 12.88 -18.20
C ILE A 79 5.36 13.13 -18.43
N SER A 80 4.83 12.68 -19.55
CA SER A 80 3.42 12.93 -19.94
C SER A 80 2.61 11.66 -20.21
N GLU A 81 3.27 10.54 -20.45
CA GLU A 81 2.63 9.25 -20.73
C GLU A 81 3.11 8.22 -19.72
N ILE A 82 2.28 7.97 -18.71
CA ILE A 82 2.67 7.15 -17.56
C ILE A 82 1.76 5.94 -17.48
N ARG A 83 2.37 4.74 -17.48
CA ARG A 83 1.67 3.50 -17.12
C ARG A 83 1.70 3.36 -15.60
N LEU A 84 0.56 3.03 -15.02
CA LEU A 84 0.38 2.72 -13.61
C LEU A 84 0.12 1.22 -13.45
N ASP A 85 0.93 0.58 -12.62
CA ASP A 85 0.77 -0.81 -12.19
C ASP A 85 0.61 -0.82 -10.67
N ILE A 86 -0.51 -1.34 -10.18
CA ILE A 86 -0.80 -1.48 -8.74
C ILE A 86 -0.88 -2.96 -8.38
N ALA A 87 -0.10 -3.36 -7.37
CA ALA A 87 -0.26 -4.66 -6.71
C ALA A 87 -0.73 -4.46 -5.28
N LEU A 88 -1.67 -5.30 -4.85
CA LEU A 88 -2.28 -5.25 -3.52
C LEU A 88 -1.88 -6.48 -2.73
N TYR A 89 -1.56 -6.30 -1.45
CA TYR A 89 -1.20 -7.37 -0.55
C TYR A 89 -1.97 -7.26 0.75
N GLN A 90 -2.31 -8.40 1.34
CA GLN A 90 -2.93 -8.53 2.65
C GLN A 90 -1.94 -9.12 3.64
N TRP A 91 -2.03 -8.72 4.91
CA TRP A 91 -1.17 -9.27 5.95
C TRP A 91 -1.77 -10.52 6.59
N GLY A 92 -0.93 -11.52 6.84
CA GLY A 92 -1.32 -12.72 7.57
C GLY A 92 -2.16 -13.69 6.74
N GLY A 93 -2.69 -14.71 7.40
CA GLY A 93 -3.43 -15.80 6.77
C GLY A 93 -2.81 -17.16 7.08
N TRP A 94 -3.29 -18.20 6.41
CA TRP A 94 -2.85 -19.58 6.67
C TRP A 94 -1.37 -19.83 6.32
N GLN A 95 -0.78 -18.97 5.48
CA GLN A 95 0.61 -19.02 5.05
C GLN A 95 1.58 -18.28 5.99
N GLY A 96 1.09 -17.75 7.10
CA GLY A 96 1.89 -17.09 8.12
C GLY A 96 1.90 -15.56 8.06
N CYS A 97 2.72 -14.96 8.92
CA CYS A 97 2.78 -13.52 9.19
C CYS A 97 3.66 -12.78 8.18
N SER A 98 3.16 -12.68 6.96
CA SER A 98 3.80 -11.97 5.86
C SER A 98 2.75 -11.29 4.99
N TRP A 99 3.22 -10.44 4.08
CA TRP A 99 2.39 -9.86 3.02
C TRP A 99 2.15 -10.90 1.93
N HIS A 100 0.88 -11.12 1.59
CA HIS A 100 0.46 -12.04 0.54
C HIS A 100 -0.32 -11.28 -0.53
N GLU A 101 0.01 -11.51 -1.79
CA GLU A 101 -0.62 -10.79 -2.89
C GLU A 101 -2.10 -11.16 -3.02
N VAL A 102 -2.95 -10.15 -3.16
CA VAL A 102 -4.37 -10.30 -3.47
C VAL A 102 -4.52 -10.39 -4.98
N PRO A 103 -5.08 -11.49 -5.52
CA PRO A 103 -5.23 -11.64 -6.96
C PRO A 103 -6.26 -10.63 -7.49
N THR A 104 -5.79 -9.63 -8.23
CA THR A 104 -6.64 -8.62 -8.87
C THR A 104 -7.04 -8.99 -10.30
N PHE A 105 -6.53 -10.12 -10.80
CA PHE A 105 -6.76 -10.62 -12.16
C PHE A 105 -6.47 -9.58 -13.26
N GLY A 106 -5.47 -8.72 -13.02
CA GLY A 106 -5.03 -7.69 -13.97
C GLY A 106 -5.82 -6.40 -13.95
N LEU A 107 -6.89 -6.29 -13.15
CA LEU A 107 -7.72 -5.09 -13.06
C LEU A 107 -6.93 -3.84 -12.63
N LEU A 108 -5.90 -4.02 -11.82
CA LEU A 108 -5.06 -2.93 -11.30
C LEU A 108 -3.74 -2.74 -12.08
N ALA A 109 -3.53 -3.50 -13.15
CA ALA A 109 -2.32 -3.43 -13.98
C ALA A 109 -2.54 -2.60 -15.25
N ASN A 110 -1.45 -2.06 -15.82
CA ASN A 110 -1.42 -1.37 -17.10
C ASN A 110 -2.43 -0.20 -17.24
N GLN A 111 -2.68 0.52 -16.16
CA GLN A 111 -3.58 1.67 -16.14
C GLN A 111 -2.88 2.91 -16.72
N ASP A 112 -3.67 3.85 -17.22
CA ASP A 112 -3.17 5.18 -17.60
C ASP A 112 -3.12 6.06 -16.34
N ALA A 113 -1.93 6.33 -15.81
CA ALA A 113 -1.80 7.05 -14.54
C ALA A 113 -2.39 8.47 -14.63
N CYS A 114 -2.26 9.12 -15.79
CA CYS A 114 -2.74 10.47 -16.02
C CYS A 114 -4.27 10.57 -16.03
N LYS A 115 -4.95 9.48 -16.42
CA LYS A 115 -6.42 9.35 -16.33
C LYS A 115 -6.89 8.84 -14.97
N ASN A 116 -6.01 8.18 -14.22
CA ASN A 116 -6.28 7.61 -12.90
C ASN A 116 -5.63 8.42 -11.78
N GLY A 117 -5.67 9.76 -11.91
CA GLY A 117 -5.47 10.71 -10.83
C GLY A 117 -4.05 11.16 -10.52
N ILE A 118 -3.05 10.80 -11.34
CA ILE A 118 -1.77 11.52 -11.37
C ILE A 118 -1.94 12.80 -12.20
N PRO A 119 -1.62 13.99 -11.68
CA PRO A 119 -1.64 15.20 -12.47
C PRO A 119 -0.48 15.18 -13.46
N CYS A 120 -0.82 15.01 -14.74
CA CYS A 120 0.12 15.02 -15.85
C CYS A 120 0.04 16.35 -16.62
N PRO A 121 1.16 16.81 -17.21
CA PRO A 121 2.49 16.20 -17.15
C PRO A 121 3.18 16.40 -15.79
N ILE A 122 4.02 15.46 -15.38
CA ILE A 122 4.95 15.67 -14.28
C ILE A 122 6.18 16.38 -14.85
N ASN A 123 6.36 17.64 -14.50
CA ASN A 123 7.49 18.44 -14.94
C ASN A 123 8.77 18.04 -14.18
N PRO A 124 9.96 18.23 -14.77
CA PRO A 124 11.23 18.03 -14.07
C PRO A 124 11.33 19.00 -12.89
N GLY A 125 11.91 18.56 -11.77
CA GLY A 125 12.07 19.43 -10.61
C GLY A 125 12.20 18.68 -9.29
N LYS A 126 12.64 19.41 -8.27
CA LYS A 126 12.88 18.90 -6.91
C LYS A 126 11.81 19.39 -5.93
N ASN A 127 11.52 18.60 -4.90
CA ASN A 127 10.59 18.93 -3.82
C ASN A 127 9.21 19.42 -4.30
N GLN A 128 8.68 18.81 -5.36
CA GLN A 128 7.39 19.15 -5.95
C GLN A 128 6.26 18.50 -5.14
N ASN A 129 5.19 19.24 -4.87
CA ASN A 129 4.00 18.69 -4.24
C ASN A 129 2.99 18.27 -5.33
N LEU A 130 2.59 16.99 -5.33
CA LEU A 130 1.52 16.49 -6.17
C LEU A 130 0.39 15.95 -5.30
N LYS A 131 -0.83 16.24 -5.73
CA LYS A 131 -2.03 15.63 -5.18
C LYS A 131 -2.43 14.47 -6.10
N ILE A 132 -2.23 13.25 -5.62
CA ILE A 132 -2.63 12.02 -6.30
C ILE A 132 -4.04 11.68 -5.86
N VAL A 133 -4.90 11.29 -6.80
CA VAL A 133 -6.28 10.86 -6.54
C VAL A 133 -6.42 9.40 -6.92
N MET A 134 -6.75 8.55 -5.96
CA MET A 134 -7.09 7.14 -6.21
C MET A 134 -8.57 6.95 -5.98
N ASP A 135 -9.34 6.80 -7.06
CA ASP A 135 -10.76 6.48 -6.99
C ASP A 135 -10.94 4.97 -7.14
N PHE A 136 -11.45 4.32 -6.09
CA PHE A 136 -11.65 2.88 -6.08
C PHE A 136 -13.07 2.45 -6.45
N SER A 137 -13.97 3.38 -6.80
CA SER A 137 -15.38 3.11 -7.09
C SER A 137 -15.59 2.07 -8.20
N GLY A 138 -14.68 1.98 -9.16
CA GLY A 138 -14.71 0.97 -10.24
C GLY A 138 -14.26 -0.44 -9.82
N TYR A 139 -13.79 -0.65 -8.60
CA TYR A 139 -13.12 -1.88 -8.15
C TYR A 139 -13.86 -2.59 -7.02
N ASP A 140 -15.18 -2.42 -6.94
CA ASP A 140 -16.04 -3.03 -5.92
C ASP A 140 -15.87 -4.55 -5.83
N SER A 141 -15.62 -5.24 -6.95
CA SER A 141 -15.35 -6.67 -6.98
C SER A 141 -14.10 -7.03 -6.16
N ILE A 142 -13.01 -6.28 -6.31
CA ILE A 142 -11.78 -6.47 -5.53
C ILE A 142 -12.03 -6.10 -4.08
N ILE A 143 -12.64 -4.94 -3.82
CA ILE A 143 -12.92 -4.45 -2.45
C ILE A 143 -13.78 -5.46 -1.68
N SER A 144 -14.72 -6.14 -2.33
CA SER A 144 -15.59 -7.14 -1.69
C SER A 144 -14.83 -8.37 -1.17
N LEU A 145 -13.64 -8.65 -1.71
CA LEU A 145 -12.76 -9.73 -1.25
C LEU A 145 -11.92 -9.31 -0.03
N LEU A 146 -11.82 -8.00 0.23
CA LEU A 146 -10.99 -7.44 1.27
C LEU A 146 -11.72 -7.45 2.62
N LYS A 147 -11.08 -8.04 3.62
CA LYS A 147 -11.50 -7.92 5.01
C LYS A 147 -11.55 -6.45 5.43
N ASN A 148 -12.67 -6.05 6.03
CA ASN A 148 -12.78 -4.72 6.62
C ASN A 148 -11.89 -4.56 7.85
N ASP A 149 -11.39 -3.35 8.05
CA ASP A 149 -10.57 -2.98 9.20
C ASP A 149 -9.32 -3.86 9.34
N ALA A 150 -8.50 -3.84 8.30
CA ALA A 150 -7.31 -4.67 8.18
C ALA A 150 -6.15 -3.88 7.56
N PRO A 151 -4.89 -4.29 7.82
CA PRO A 151 -3.73 -3.72 7.16
C PRO A 151 -3.59 -4.27 5.74
N TYR A 152 -3.37 -3.37 4.79
CA TYR A 152 -3.04 -3.70 3.40
C TYR A 152 -1.73 -3.01 3.00
N GLN A 153 -1.02 -3.65 2.09
CA GLN A 153 0.13 -3.07 1.42
C GLN A 153 -0.20 -2.90 -0.06
N LEU A 154 0.19 -1.76 -0.63
CA LEU A 154 0.03 -1.41 -2.02
C LEU A 154 1.40 -1.11 -2.62
N MET A 155 1.76 -1.79 -3.70
CA MET A 155 2.85 -1.36 -4.56
C MET A 155 2.27 -0.41 -5.61
N TYR A 156 2.75 0.84 -5.62
CA TYR A 156 2.34 1.85 -6.59
C TYR A 156 3.50 2.09 -7.56
N LYS A 157 3.43 1.50 -8.75
CA LYS A 157 4.53 1.54 -9.73
C LYS A 157 4.13 2.38 -10.94
N LEU A 158 4.94 3.39 -11.21
CA LEU A 158 4.87 4.24 -12.39
C LEU A 158 5.92 3.78 -13.40
N THR A 159 5.54 3.71 -14.67
CA THR A 159 6.47 3.50 -15.79
C THR A 159 6.32 4.66 -16.77
N ASP A 160 7.39 5.39 -17.04
CA ASP A 160 7.44 6.35 -18.15
C ASP A 160 7.43 5.57 -19.46
N LYS A 161 6.37 5.71 -20.26
CA LYS A 161 6.22 4.95 -21.51
C LYS A 161 7.26 5.33 -22.57
N SER A 162 7.82 6.54 -22.49
CA SER A 162 8.79 7.02 -23.48
C SER A 162 10.19 6.43 -23.26
N THR A 163 10.58 6.21 -22.00
CA THR A 163 11.92 5.71 -21.65
C THR A 163 11.92 4.28 -21.12
N GLY A 164 10.76 3.76 -20.69
CA GLY A 164 10.63 2.46 -20.03
C GLY A 164 11.08 2.44 -18.57
N LYS A 165 11.63 3.55 -18.05
CA LYS A 165 12.11 3.64 -16.68
C LYS A 165 10.97 3.62 -15.67
N THR A 166 11.22 3.01 -14.52
CA THR A 166 10.20 2.84 -13.48
C THR A 166 10.48 3.65 -12.22
N SER A 167 9.42 3.96 -11.49
CA SER A 167 9.49 4.59 -10.16
C SER A 167 8.35 4.04 -9.31
N CYS A 168 8.68 3.56 -8.12
CA CYS A 168 7.77 2.75 -7.32
C CYS A 168 7.86 3.12 -5.84
N THR A 169 6.71 3.09 -5.17
CA THR A 169 6.61 3.21 -3.72
C THR A 169 5.70 2.12 -3.15
N MET A 170 6.11 1.56 -2.03
CA MET A 170 5.33 0.63 -1.23
C MET A 170 4.63 1.42 -0.14
N VAL A 171 3.31 1.25 -0.01
CA VAL A 171 2.49 1.94 0.99
C VAL A 171 1.75 0.89 1.81
N GLN A 172 1.75 1.03 3.12
CA GLN A 172 1.07 0.15 4.05
C GLN A 172 0.12 0.97 4.91
N ALA A 173 -1.13 0.52 5.03
CA ALA A 173 -2.19 1.26 5.71
C ALA A 173 -3.24 0.35 6.32
N ARG A 174 -3.77 0.73 7.47
CA ARG A 174 -5.07 0.26 7.95
C ARG A 174 -6.16 0.82 7.05
N THR A 175 -7.07 -0.06 6.63
CA THR A 175 -8.07 0.26 5.63
C THR A 175 -9.46 -0.21 6.03
N TYR A 176 -10.46 0.65 5.87
CA TYR A 176 -11.88 0.33 5.93
C TYR A 176 -12.42 0.09 4.51
N THR A 177 -13.09 -1.04 4.32
CA THR A 177 -13.64 -1.48 3.03
C THR A 177 -15.14 -1.24 2.93
N ASN A 178 -15.79 -0.83 4.03
CA ASN A 178 -17.24 -0.62 4.13
C ASN A 178 -17.66 0.76 4.69
N GLN A 179 -16.76 1.76 4.71
CA GLN A 179 -17.00 3.12 5.24
C GLN A 179 -16.66 4.22 4.22
#